data_AF-A0A6J6GCD3-F1
#
_entry.id   AF-A0A6J6GCD3-F1
#
_cell.length_a   1.000
_cell.length_b   1.000
_cell.length_c   1.000
_cell.angle_alpha   90.00
_cell.angle_beta   90.00
_cell.angle_gamma   90.00
#
_symmetry.space_group_name_H-M   'P 1'
#
loop_
_entity.id
_entity.type
_entity.pdbx_description
1 polymer ?
#
loop_
_entity_poly.entity_id
_entity_poly.type
_entity_poly.pdbx_seq_one_letter_code
_entity_poly.pdbx_strand_id
1 'polypeptide(L)'
;MLMAARLAVPKKVFAHGWLLVGGEKMSKSKLTGIAPSDITDHFGVDAFRYYFLRAIPFGSDGSFSWEDMSARYTSELANDFGNLASRLAAMIEKYCEGKVPAVAAGAELAQALNATVAKADTAMVALDFQGGINAVMDFCKKVNGYVTEKEPWILAKDPANKAELEEVLYNTAESLRALAVLLHPVMPATTEILWESLGANASIGSLSAQTISNVAKWGQLPQGTIVTKTPVLFPRLEIKE
;
A
#
# COMPACT_ATOMS: atom_id res chain seq x y z
N MET A 1 -0.95 -29.12 -29.77
CA MET A 1 0.15 -28.44 -30.51
C MET A 1 1.48 -28.52 -29.76
N LEU A 2 1.63 -27.98 -28.55
CA LEU A 2 2.91 -28.01 -27.80
C LEU A 2 3.47 -29.42 -27.57
N MET A 3 2.64 -30.34 -27.08
CA MET A 3 3.05 -31.74 -26.86
C MET A 3 3.47 -32.43 -28.17
N ALA A 4 2.74 -32.18 -29.27
CA ALA A 4 3.09 -32.72 -30.59
C ALA A 4 4.43 -32.17 -31.11
N ALA A 5 4.74 -30.91 -30.79
CA ALA A 5 6.02 -30.26 -31.08
C ALA A 5 7.13 -30.57 -30.04
N ARG A 6 6.87 -31.43 -29.04
CA ARG A 6 7.78 -31.75 -27.93
C ARG A 6 8.28 -30.50 -27.16
N LEU A 7 7.42 -29.49 -27.03
CA LEU A 7 7.69 -28.26 -26.27
C LEU A 7 7.08 -28.33 -24.86
N ALA A 8 7.66 -27.57 -23.94
CA ALA A 8 7.16 -27.44 -22.57
C ALA A 8 5.74 -26.82 -22.55
N VAL A 9 4.86 -27.38 -21.71
CA VAL A 9 3.50 -26.87 -21.51
C VAL A 9 3.46 -25.82 -20.39
N PRO A 10 2.47 -24.91 -20.38
CA PRO A 10 2.28 -23.98 -19.28
C PRO A 10 2.16 -24.72 -17.95
N LYS A 11 2.91 -24.26 -16.92
CA LYS A 11 2.86 -24.85 -15.57
C LYS A 11 1.61 -24.44 -14.78
N LYS A 12 1.05 -23.27 -15.10
CA LYS A 12 -0.17 -22.74 -14.50
C LYS A 12 -0.97 -22.02 -15.58
N VAL A 13 -2.24 -22.38 -15.72
CA VAL A 13 -3.23 -21.66 -16.54
C VAL A 13 -4.31 -21.22 -15.58
N PHE A 14 -4.66 -19.94 -15.61
CA PHE A 14 -5.69 -19.37 -14.77
C PHE A 14 -6.69 -18.61 -15.63
N ALA A 15 -7.94 -18.58 -15.17
CA ALA A 15 -9.01 -17.81 -15.75
C ALA A 15 -9.68 -17.00 -14.63
N HIS A 16 -9.91 -15.71 -14.88
CA HIS A 16 -10.69 -14.87 -13.97
C HIS A 16 -12.18 -14.94 -14.33
N GLY A 17 -13.04 -14.51 -13.40
CA GLY A 17 -14.47 -14.36 -13.69
C GLY A 17 -14.76 -13.13 -14.55
N TRP A 18 -16.04 -12.95 -14.85
CA TRP A 18 -16.54 -11.78 -15.56
C TRP A 18 -16.70 -10.59 -14.61
N LEU A 19 -16.43 -9.39 -15.14
CA LEU A 19 -16.78 -8.16 -14.46
C LEU A 19 -18.21 -7.76 -14.81
N LEU A 20 -19.02 -7.57 -13.76
CA LEU A 20 -20.39 -7.11 -13.82
C LEU A 20 -20.47 -5.64 -13.38
N VAL A 21 -21.47 -4.91 -13.87
CA VAL A 21 -21.79 -3.54 -13.44
C VAL A 21 -23.27 -3.51 -13.08
N GLY A 22 -23.59 -3.13 -11.85
CA GLY A 22 -24.98 -3.20 -11.35
C GLY A 22 -25.58 -4.60 -11.39
N GLY A 23 -24.74 -5.65 -11.27
CA GLY A 23 -25.16 -7.06 -11.36
C GLY A 23 -25.39 -7.59 -12.78
N GLU A 24 -25.25 -6.76 -13.82
CA GLU A 24 -25.39 -7.18 -15.23
C GLU A 24 -24.04 -7.22 -15.96
N LYS A 25 -23.97 -8.03 -17.03
CA LYS A 25 -22.84 -7.97 -17.96
C LYS A 25 -22.80 -6.61 -18.66
N MET A 26 -21.62 -6.03 -18.77
CA MET A 26 -21.41 -4.78 -19.50
C MET A 26 -21.89 -4.91 -20.96
N SER A 27 -22.71 -3.97 -21.39
CA SER A 27 -23.16 -3.87 -22.78
C SER A 27 -23.19 -2.42 -23.23
N LYS A 28 -22.61 -2.16 -24.41
CA LYS A 28 -22.70 -0.83 -25.07
C LYS A 28 -24.14 -0.47 -25.40
N SER A 29 -25.00 -1.44 -25.75
CA SER A 29 -26.40 -1.17 -26.11
C SER A 29 -27.31 -0.93 -24.90
N LYS A 30 -26.94 -1.45 -23.72
CA LYS A 30 -27.68 -1.21 -22.47
C LYS A 30 -27.16 -0.02 -21.66
N LEU A 31 -26.16 0.72 -22.17
CA LEU A 31 -25.50 1.82 -21.47
C LEU A 31 -24.91 1.44 -20.09
N THR A 32 -24.61 0.16 -19.86
CA THR A 32 -23.99 -0.34 -18.61
C THR A 32 -22.46 -0.46 -18.73
N GLY A 33 -21.89 -0.10 -19.87
CA GLY A 33 -20.45 -0.08 -20.06
C GLY A 33 -19.84 1.14 -19.38
N ILE A 34 -18.84 0.90 -18.53
CA ILE A 34 -18.00 1.96 -17.94
C ILE A 34 -16.65 1.90 -18.66
N ALA A 35 -16.20 3.01 -19.22
CA ALA A 35 -14.89 3.03 -19.85
C ALA A 35 -13.82 3.04 -18.76
N PRO A 36 -12.74 2.23 -18.87
CA PRO A 36 -11.63 2.28 -17.91
C PRO A 36 -11.05 3.69 -17.76
N SER A 37 -11.04 4.50 -18.82
CA SER A 37 -10.61 5.90 -18.80
C SER A 37 -11.43 6.74 -17.82
N ASP A 38 -12.76 6.56 -17.76
CA ASP A 38 -13.62 7.33 -16.86
C ASP A 38 -13.20 7.10 -15.39
N ILE A 39 -12.83 5.85 -15.07
CA ILE A 39 -12.39 5.46 -13.74
C ILE A 39 -10.98 6.00 -13.46
N THR A 40 -10.04 5.84 -14.41
CA THR A 40 -8.65 6.29 -14.20
C THR A 40 -8.52 7.81 -14.18
N ASP A 41 -9.36 8.53 -14.93
CA ASP A 41 -9.37 10.00 -14.95
C ASP A 41 -9.93 10.55 -13.63
N HIS A 42 -10.90 9.84 -13.03
CA HIS A 42 -11.50 10.27 -11.76
C HIS A 42 -10.70 9.87 -10.52
N PHE A 43 -10.22 8.61 -10.45
CA PHE A 43 -9.55 8.07 -9.26
C PHE A 43 -8.03 7.93 -9.40
N GLY A 44 -7.50 7.98 -10.63
CA GLY A 44 -6.11 7.62 -10.92
C GLY A 44 -5.90 6.14 -11.21
N VAL A 45 -4.81 5.84 -11.91
CA VAL A 45 -4.46 4.49 -12.38
C VAL A 45 -4.18 3.53 -11.22
N ASP A 46 -3.47 3.96 -10.18
CA ASP A 46 -3.12 3.09 -9.06
C ASP A 46 -4.34 2.73 -8.21
N ALA A 47 -5.27 3.66 -8.03
CA ALA A 47 -6.55 3.39 -7.38
C ALA A 47 -7.40 2.40 -8.18
N PHE A 48 -7.43 2.54 -9.51
CA PHE A 48 -8.07 1.56 -10.40
C PHE A 48 -7.45 0.17 -10.20
N ARG A 49 -6.12 0.05 -10.26
CA ARG A 49 -5.41 -1.24 -10.08
C ARG A 49 -5.69 -1.85 -8.71
N TYR A 50 -5.59 -1.04 -7.66
CA TYR A 50 -5.89 -1.45 -6.30
C TYR A 50 -7.31 -2.01 -6.21
N TYR A 51 -8.32 -1.23 -6.65
CA TYR A 51 -9.72 -1.64 -6.55
C TYR A 51 -9.97 -3.00 -7.21
N PHE A 52 -9.56 -3.19 -8.45
CA PHE A 52 -9.84 -4.42 -9.19
C PHE A 52 -9.09 -5.64 -8.65
N LEU A 53 -7.94 -5.47 -8.00
CA LEU A 53 -7.24 -6.59 -7.34
C LEU A 53 -7.74 -6.85 -5.91
N ARG A 54 -8.31 -5.82 -5.26
CA ARG A 54 -8.73 -5.83 -3.85
C ARG A 54 -10.18 -6.20 -3.64
N ALA A 55 -11.07 -5.72 -4.51
CA ALA A 55 -12.52 -5.83 -4.35
C ALA A 55 -13.12 -6.98 -5.18
N ILE A 56 -12.47 -7.33 -6.29
CA ILE A 56 -12.95 -8.36 -7.20
C ILE A 56 -12.20 -9.67 -6.95
N PRO A 57 -12.87 -10.73 -6.45
CA PRO A 57 -12.24 -12.01 -6.20
C PRO A 57 -11.76 -12.64 -7.49
N PHE A 58 -10.53 -13.17 -7.47
CA PHE A 58 -9.96 -13.82 -8.64
C PHE A 58 -10.54 -15.23 -8.80
N GLY A 59 -11.14 -15.53 -9.95
CA GLY A 59 -11.70 -16.85 -10.28
C GLY A 59 -13.23 -16.96 -10.23
N SER A 60 -13.92 -15.98 -9.64
CA SER A 60 -15.38 -15.86 -9.70
C SER A 60 -15.80 -14.54 -10.33
N ASP A 61 -17.04 -14.44 -10.81
CA ASP A 61 -17.59 -13.17 -11.28
C ASP A 61 -17.62 -12.15 -10.12
N GLY A 62 -17.36 -10.89 -10.42
CA GLY A 62 -17.41 -9.81 -9.44
C GLY A 62 -18.09 -8.57 -10.02
N SER A 63 -18.64 -7.74 -9.14
CA SER A 63 -19.39 -6.55 -9.55
C SER A 63 -18.63 -5.28 -9.16
N PHE A 64 -18.54 -4.35 -10.11
CA PHE A 64 -18.08 -2.99 -9.88
C PHE A 64 -19.27 -2.08 -9.55
N SER A 65 -19.05 -1.13 -8.64
CA SER A 65 -19.89 0.07 -8.50
C SER A 65 -19.04 1.30 -8.17
N TRP A 66 -19.47 2.47 -8.62
CA TRP A 66 -18.80 3.74 -8.34
C TRP A 66 -18.78 4.05 -6.84
N GLU A 67 -19.84 3.65 -6.13
CA GLU A 67 -20.00 3.85 -4.70
C GLU A 67 -18.99 3.02 -3.90
N ASP A 68 -18.85 1.72 -4.19
CA ASP A 68 -17.87 0.86 -3.51
C ASP A 68 -16.44 1.32 -3.83
N MET A 69 -16.15 1.71 -5.07
CA MET A 69 -14.84 2.26 -5.42
C MET A 69 -14.55 3.56 -4.68
N SER A 70 -15.50 4.50 -4.63
CA SER A 70 -15.34 5.77 -3.90
C SER A 70 -15.16 5.55 -2.40
N ALA A 71 -15.92 4.61 -1.82
CA ALA A 71 -15.83 4.27 -0.41
C ALA A 71 -14.45 3.70 -0.05
N ARG A 72 -13.93 2.76 -0.85
CA ARG A 72 -12.60 2.17 -0.66
C ARG A 72 -11.48 3.16 -0.91
N TYR A 73 -11.59 3.96 -1.97
CA TYR A 73 -10.64 5.04 -2.24
C TYR A 73 -10.52 5.96 -1.02
N THR A 74 -11.66 6.41 -0.49
CA THR A 74 -11.69 7.36 0.63
C THR A 74 -11.17 6.72 1.91
N SER A 75 -11.70 5.55 2.28
CA SER A 75 -11.37 4.90 3.56
C SER A 75 -9.97 4.27 3.55
N GLU A 76 -9.70 3.38 2.60
CA GLU A 76 -8.49 2.54 2.61
C GLU A 76 -7.26 3.27 2.01
N LEU A 77 -7.44 4.06 0.94
CA LEU A 77 -6.31 4.72 0.28
C LEU A 77 -6.04 6.11 0.85
N ALA A 78 -7.03 7.01 0.86
CA ALA A 78 -6.84 8.38 1.30
C ALA A 78 -6.69 8.49 2.83
N ASN A 79 -7.63 7.93 3.61
CA ASN A 79 -7.68 8.12 5.05
C ASN A 79 -6.73 7.22 5.84
N ASP A 80 -6.44 6.00 5.35
CA ASP A 80 -5.52 5.07 6.01
C ASP A 80 -4.09 5.21 5.46
N PHE A 81 -3.80 4.70 4.27
CA PHE A 81 -2.43 4.61 3.75
C PHE A 81 -1.81 5.98 3.42
N GLY A 82 -2.51 6.81 2.63
CA GLY A 82 -2.03 8.12 2.21
C GLY A 82 -1.88 9.11 3.36
N ASN A 83 -2.84 9.12 4.28
CA ASN A 83 -2.79 9.97 5.48
C ASN A 83 -1.64 9.55 6.42
N LEU A 84 -1.41 8.25 6.62
CA LEU A 84 -0.28 7.78 7.43
C LEU A 84 1.06 8.27 6.87
N ALA A 85 1.26 8.13 5.56
CA ALA A 85 2.47 8.60 4.87
C ALA A 85 2.70 10.11 5.04
N SER A 86 1.69 10.92 4.76
CA SER A 86 1.79 12.39 4.86
C SER A 86 1.97 12.86 6.31
N ARG A 87 1.28 12.25 7.28
CA ARG A 87 1.46 12.55 8.72
C ARG A 87 2.86 12.22 9.19
N LEU A 88 3.41 11.06 8.79
CA LEU A 88 4.77 10.70 9.16
C LEU A 88 5.78 11.73 8.63
N ALA A 89 5.72 12.06 7.34
CA ALA A 89 6.66 13.00 6.73
C ALA A 89 6.62 14.37 7.44
N ALA A 90 5.41 14.86 7.76
CA ALA A 90 5.24 16.10 8.52
C ALA A 90 5.80 16.01 9.95
N MET A 91 5.62 14.89 10.65
CA MET A 91 6.16 14.69 12.00
C MET A 91 7.69 14.58 12.02
N ILE A 92 8.29 13.86 11.07
CA ILE A 92 9.76 13.76 10.94
C ILE A 92 10.36 15.13 10.59
N GLU A 93 9.76 15.87 9.65
CA GLU A 93 10.19 17.24 9.34
C GLU A 93 10.17 18.12 10.59
N LYS A 94 9.06 18.08 11.34
CA LYS A 94 8.84 18.96 12.50
C LYS A 94 9.67 18.61 13.72
N TYR A 95 9.81 17.31 14.04
CA TYR A 95 10.37 16.85 15.32
C TYR A 95 11.77 16.26 15.20
N CYS A 96 12.20 15.90 13.98
CA CYS A 96 13.49 15.26 13.71
C CYS A 96 14.26 15.96 12.58
N GLU A 97 13.94 17.23 12.30
CA GLU A 97 14.62 18.06 11.29
C GLU A 97 14.65 17.41 9.88
N GLY A 98 13.60 16.66 9.55
CA GLY A 98 13.50 15.96 8.26
C GLY A 98 14.39 14.74 8.13
N LYS A 99 14.93 14.20 9.24
CA LYS A 99 15.83 13.05 9.23
C LYS A 99 15.21 11.86 9.95
N VAL A 100 15.33 10.68 9.35
CA VAL A 100 14.95 9.42 10.00
C VAL A 100 15.73 9.27 11.33
N PRO A 101 15.06 9.02 12.47
CA PRO A 101 15.73 8.82 13.75
C PRO A 101 16.61 7.56 13.83
N ALA A 102 17.22 7.33 14.99
CA ALA A 102 17.97 6.11 15.23
C ALA A 102 17.10 4.86 15.07
N VAL A 103 17.73 3.77 14.61
CA VAL A 103 17.04 2.49 14.39
C VAL A 103 16.44 1.98 15.70
N ALA A 104 15.14 1.71 15.67
CA ALA A 104 14.40 1.12 16.78
C ALA A 104 13.92 -0.30 16.45
N ALA A 105 13.79 -1.13 17.48
CA ALA A 105 13.49 -2.56 17.33
C ALA A 105 12.04 -2.82 16.88
N GLY A 106 11.09 -1.98 17.32
CA GLY A 106 9.69 -2.06 16.90
C GLY A 106 9.07 -3.45 17.02
N ALA A 107 9.41 -4.21 18.07
CA ALA A 107 9.23 -5.67 18.12
C ALA A 107 7.81 -6.14 17.72
N GLU A 108 6.77 -5.43 18.15
CA GLU A 108 5.39 -5.76 17.81
C GLU A 108 5.08 -5.57 16.30
N LEU A 109 5.52 -4.46 15.72
CA LEU A 109 5.34 -4.17 14.30
C LEU A 109 6.24 -5.05 13.44
N ALA A 110 7.47 -5.35 13.88
CA ALA A 110 8.37 -6.28 13.21
C ALA A 110 7.78 -7.70 13.18
N GLN A 111 7.19 -8.18 14.27
CA GLN A 111 6.51 -9.47 14.31
C GLN A 111 5.27 -9.48 13.41
N ALA A 112 4.46 -8.42 13.46
CA ALA A 112 3.29 -8.29 12.60
C ALA A 112 3.69 -8.27 11.11
N LEU A 113 4.76 -7.56 10.75
CA LEU A 113 5.28 -7.50 9.39
C LEU A 113 5.71 -8.88 8.90
N ASN A 114 6.42 -9.68 9.73
CA ASN A 114 6.80 -11.05 9.38
C ASN A 114 5.57 -11.91 9.03
N ALA A 115 4.53 -11.85 9.86
CA ALA A 115 3.29 -12.58 9.61
C ALA A 115 2.58 -12.09 8.33
N THR A 116 2.56 -10.77 8.11
CA THR A 116 1.98 -10.15 6.92
C THR A 116 2.70 -10.58 5.64
N VAL A 117 4.04 -10.54 5.61
CA VAL A 117 4.82 -10.94 4.43
C VAL A 117 4.57 -12.41 4.08
N ALA A 118 4.59 -13.30 5.08
CA ALA A 118 4.32 -14.73 4.84
C ALA A 118 2.91 -14.98 4.31
N LYS A 119 1.90 -14.32 4.88
CA LYS A 119 0.50 -14.42 4.45
C LYS A 119 0.31 -13.85 3.03
N ALA A 120 0.86 -12.68 2.77
CA ALA A 120 0.73 -12.00 1.48
C ALA A 120 1.43 -12.79 0.36
N ASP A 121 2.65 -13.28 0.59
CA ASP A 121 3.39 -14.07 -0.39
C ASP A 121 2.64 -15.37 -0.75
N THR A 122 2.15 -16.09 0.27
CA THR A 122 1.35 -17.31 0.07
C THR A 122 0.11 -17.03 -0.78
N ALA A 123 -0.63 -15.96 -0.48
CA ALA A 123 -1.83 -15.57 -1.21
C ALA A 123 -1.51 -15.17 -2.66
N MET A 124 -0.47 -14.36 -2.87
CA MET A 124 -0.04 -13.91 -4.21
C MET A 124 0.40 -15.08 -5.10
N VAL A 125 1.15 -16.05 -4.55
CA VAL A 125 1.54 -17.28 -5.28
C VAL A 125 0.31 -18.12 -5.64
N ALA A 126 -0.72 -18.13 -4.78
CA ALA A 126 -1.99 -18.79 -5.03
C ALA A 126 -2.93 -18.03 -5.98
N LEU A 127 -2.54 -16.84 -6.47
CA LEU A 127 -3.39 -15.91 -7.23
C LEU A 127 -4.59 -15.36 -6.44
N ASP A 128 -4.54 -15.43 -5.11
CA ASP A 128 -5.48 -14.76 -4.20
C ASP A 128 -4.99 -13.33 -3.93
N PHE A 129 -5.13 -12.47 -4.95
CA PHE A 129 -4.70 -11.07 -4.85
C PHE A 129 -5.45 -10.32 -3.74
N GLN A 130 -6.76 -10.59 -3.60
CA GLN A 130 -7.60 -9.99 -2.56
C GLN A 130 -7.08 -10.34 -1.17
N GLY A 131 -6.83 -11.62 -0.88
CA GLY A 131 -6.29 -12.06 0.41
C GLY A 131 -4.91 -11.49 0.69
N GLY A 132 -4.05 -11.41 -0.33
CA GLY A 132 -2.72 -10.81 -0.21
C GLY A 132 -2.77 -9.31 0.11
N ILE A 133 -3.56 -8.53 -0.64
CA ILE A 133 -3.70 -7.09 -0.41
C ILE A 133 -4.37 -6.82 0.95
N ASN A 134 -5.38 -7.61 1.34
CA ASN A 134 -6.00 -7.51 2.67
C ASN A 134 -4.95 -7.65 3.79
N ALA A 135 -4.08 -8.65 3.70
CA ALA A 135 -3.03 -8.85 4.70
C ALA A 135 -2.09 -7.63 4.84
N VAL A 136 -1.76 -6.98 3.72
CA VAL A 136 -0.92 -5.78 3.69
C VAL A 136 -1.66 -4.57 4.25
N MET A 137 -2.93 -4.39 3.91
CA MET A 137 -3.73 -3.27 4.42
C MET A 137 -4.10 -3.43 5.90
N ASP A 138 -4.27 -4.65 6.39
CA ASP A 138 -4.42 -4.92 7.83
C ASP A 138 -3.16 -4.52 8.61
N PHE A 139 -1.97 -4.73 8.04
CA PHE A 139 -0.73 -4.21 8.61
C PHE A 139 -0.72 -2.67 8.61
N CYS A 140 -1.13 -2.02 7.53
CA CYS A 140 -1.28 -0.56 7.48
C CYS A 140 -2.22 -0.03 8.58
N LYS A 141 -3.35 -0.70 8.83
CA LYS A 141 -4.25 -0.36 9.94
C LYS A 141 -3.60 -0.55 11.30
N LYS A 142 -2.83 -1.63 11.48
CA LYS A 142 -2.08 -1.86 12.72
C LYS A 142 -1.05 -0.75 12.98
N VAL A 143 -0.35 -0.29 11.95
CA VAL A 143 0.60 0.83 12.08
C VAL A 143 -0.12 2.14 12.41
N ASN A 144 -1.27 2.42 11.79
CA ASN A 144 -2.12 3.56 12.17
C ASN A 144 -2.59 3.48 13.63
N GLY A 145 -2.98 2.29 14.09
CA GLY A 145 -3.33 2.02 15.48
C GLY A 145 -2.17 2.30 16.42
N TYR A 146 -0.97 1.81 16.10
CA TYR A 146 0.25 2.09 16.87
C TYR A 146 0.54 3.59 17.00
N VAL A 147 0.48 4.34 15.90
CA VAL A 147 0.66 5.81 15.93
C VAL A 147 -0.43 6.49 16.76
N THR A 148 -1.65 5.97 16.72
CA THR A 148 -2.78 6.51 17.48
C THR A 148 -2.64 6.26 18.98
N GLU A 149 -2.22 5.07 19.38
CA GLU A 149 -1.98 4.71 20.78
C GLU A 149 -0.78 5.46 21.38
N LYS A 150 0.28 5.64 20.59
CA LYS A 150 1.51 6.29 21.03
C LYS A 150 1.45 7.81 21.06
N GLU A 151 0.45 8.40 20.41
CA GLU A 151 0.20 9.84 20.40
C GLU A 151 1.48 10.71 20.26
N PRO A 152 2.28 10.57 19.18
CA PRO A 152 3.56 11.28 19.04
C PRO A 152 3.42 12.81 19.12
N TRP A 153 2.24 13.37 18.80
CA TRP A 153 1.94 14.79 18.97
C TRP A 153 1.84 15.23 20.45
N ILE A 154 1.58 14.31 21.37
CA ILE A 154 1.66 14.54 22.81
C ILE A 154 3.08 14.33 23.31
N LEU A 155 3.74 13.23 22.90
CA LEU A 155 5.13 12.97 23.27
C LEU A 155 6.05 14.15 22.91
N ALA A 156 5.84 14.76 21.75
CA ALA A 156 6.62 15.90 21.28
C ALA A 156 6.49 17.18 22.14
N LYS A 157 5.59 17.24 23.11
CA LYS A 157 5.43 18.40 24.00
C LYS A 157 6.44 18.44 25.13
N ASP A 158 7.04 17.30 25.49
CA ASP A 158 8.02 17.20 26.58
C ASP A 158 9.36 16.67 26.05
N PRO A 159 10.46 17.44 26.16
CA PRO A 159 11.79 17.00 25.77
C PRO A 159 12.25 15.70 26.44
N ALA A 160 11.73 15.33 27.61
CA ALA A 160 12.04 14.07 28.29
C ALA A 160 11.58 12.84 27.47
N ASN A 161 10.55 13.00 26.65
CA ASN A 161 9.98 11.92 25.82
C ASN A 161 10.65 11.80 24.45
N LYS A 162 11.73 12.56 24.19
CA LYS A 162 12.38 12.62 22.87
C LYS A 162 12.77 11.23 22.34
N ALA A 163 13.32 10.38 23.19
CA ALA A 163 13.72 9.02 22.79
C ALA A 163 12.52 8.16 22.36
N GLU A 164 11.40 8.21 23.10
CA GLU A 164 10.19 7.47 22.75
C GLU A 164 9.54 8.02 21.46
N LEU A 165 9.50 9.34 21.30
CA LEU A 165 9.04 9.98 20.08
C LEU A 165 9.84 9.51 18.86
N GLU A 166 11.16 9.54 18.95
CA GLU A 166 12.06 9.11 17.88
C GLU A 166 11.87 7.63 17.52
N GLU A 167 11.69 6.76 18.52
CA GLU A 167 11.36 5.36 18.31
C GLU A 167 10.03 5.18 17.56
N VAL A 168 8.97 5.89 17.96
CA VAL A 168 7.65 5.83 17.31
C VAL A 168 7.75 6.26 15.85
N LEU A 169 8.47 7.35 15.57
CA LEU A 169 8.67 7.86 14.22
C LEU A 169 9.51 6.91 13.36
N TYR A 170 10.57 6.32 13.91
CA TYR A 170 11.36 5.31 13.21
C TYR A 170 10.53 4.09 12.85
N ASN A 171 9.81 3.53 13.84
CA ASN A 171 8.99 2.33 13.64
C ASN A 171 7.90 2.55 12.59
N THR A 172 7.33 3.75 12.54
CA THR A 172 6.34 4.13 11.52
C THR A 172 6.98 4.27 10.14
N ALA A 173 8.17 4.87 10.05
CA ALA A 173 8.92 5.00 8.79
C ALA A 173 9.31 3.64 8.21
N GLU A 174 9.85 2.76 9.05
CA GLU A 174 10.25 1.41 8.64
C GLU A 174 9.04 0.56 8.21
N SER A 175 7.88 0.77 8.85
CA SER A 175 6.63 0.14 8.42
C SER A 175 6.15 0.65 7.06
N LEU A 176 6.24 1.96 6.79
CA LEU A 176 5.88 2.54 5.50
C LEU A 176 6.86 2.13 4.38
N ARG A 177 8.16 1.96 4.69
CA ARG A 177 9.12 1.33 3.77
C ARG A 177 8.62 -0.06 3.37
N ALA A 178 8.26 -0.90 4.33
CA ALA A 178 7.77 -2.24 4.04
C ALA A 178 6.47 -2.24 3.23
N LEU A 179 5.51 -1.36 3.57
CA LEU A 179 4.26 -1.18 2.83
C LEU A 179 4.51 -0.75 1.38
N ALA A 180 5.46 0.16 1.14
CA ALA A 180 5.81 0.59 -0.22
C ALA A 180 6.26 -0.61 -1.07
N VAL A 181 7.14 -1.47 -0.56
CA VAL A 181 7.60 -2.66 -1.29
C VAL A 181 6.46 -3.66 -1.53
N LEU A 182 5.63 -3.92 -0.53
CA LEU A 182 4.53 -4.90 -0.64
C LEU A 182 3.41 -4.44 -1.57
N LEU A 183 3.13 -3.13 -1.63
CA LEU A 183 2.10 -2.56 -2.47
C LEU A 183 2.60 -2.19 -3.87
N HIS A 184 3.92 -2.17 -4.13
CA HIS A 184 4.49 -1.78 -5.42
C HIS A 184 3.94 -2.58 -6.62
N PRO A 185 3.71 -3.91 -6.54
CA PRO A 185 3.10 -4.65 -7.64
C PRO A 185 1.67 -4.18 -7.98
N VAL A 186 0.99 -3.54 -7.03
CA VAL A 186 -0.41 -3.10 -7.13
C VAL A 186 -0.50 -1.62 -7.48
N MET A 187 0.22 -0.76 -6.77
CA MET A 187 0.22 0.70 -6.89
C MET A 187 1.65 1.24 -7.12
N PRO A 188 2.26 0.99 -8.29
CA PRO A 188 3.65 1.31 -8.53
C PRO A 188 3.97 2.81 -8.47
N ALA A 189 3.10 3.67 -9.01
CA ALA A 189 3.37 5.11 -9.06
C ALA A 189 3.27 5.74 -7.65
N THR A 190 2.22 5.41 -6.90
CA THR A 190 2.03 5.88 -5.53
C THR A 190 3.17 5.43 -4.62
N THR A 191 3.59 4.17 -4.73
CA THR A 191 4.63 3.62 -3.86
C THR A 191 6.01 4.16 -4.19
N GLU A 192 6.32 4.48 -5.45
CA GLU A 192 7.54 5.22 -5.82
C GLU A 192 7.57 6.62 -5.21
N ILE A 193 6.45 7.35 -5.25
CA ILE A 193 6.35 8.68 -4.63
C ILE A 193 6.60 8.58 -3.11
N LEU A 194 6.05 7.56 -2.43
CA LEU A 194 6.33 7.30 -1.02
C LEU A 194 7.79 6.92 -0.79
N TRP A 195 8.37 6.08 -1.64
CA TRP A 195 9.75 5.62 -1.54
C TRP A 195 10.77 6.77 -1.62
N GLU A 196 10.55 7.68 -2.56
CA GLU A 196 11.34 8.91 -2.70
C GLU A 196 11.16 9.84 -1.49
N SER A 197 9.92 10.00 -1.01
CA SER A 197 9.62 10.78 0.19
C SER A 197 10.37 10.28 1.42
N LEU A 198 10.45 8.96 1.61
CA LEU A 198 11.20 8.35 2.72
C LEU A 198 12.73 8.46 2.57
N GLY A 199 13.22 8.99 1.44
CA GLY A 199 14.65 8.99 1.10
C GLY A 199 15.21 7.58 0.87
N ALA A 200 14.33 6.59 0.69
CA ALA A 200 14.71 5.19 0.59
C ALA A 200 15.47 4.91 -0.71
N ASN A 201 15.12 5.57 -1.81
CA ASN A 201 15.82 5.42 -3.09
C ASN A 201 17.32 5.75 -2.97
N ALA A 202 17.63 6.88 -2.33
CA ALA A 202 19.01 7.33 -2.13
C ALA A 202 19.79 6.50 -1.09
N SER A 203 19.10 5.95 -0.09
CA SER A 203 19.74 5.27 1.05
C SER A 203 19.87 3.75 0.89
N ILE A 204 18.88 3.10 0.28
CA ILE A 204 18.79 1.63 0.16
C ILE A 204 18.47 1.15 -1.27
N GLY A 205 18.51 2.05 -2.26
CA GLY A 205 18.35 1.75 -3.68
C GLY A 205 16.90 1.79 -4.17
N SER A 206 16.71 1.56 -5.47
CA SER A 206 15.41 1.69 -6.12
C SER A 206 14.37 0.71 -5.58
N LEU A 207 13.11 1.13 -5.56
CA LEU A 207 11.98 0.30 -5.09
C LEU A 207 11.85 -0.96 -5.94
N SER A 208 12.00 -0.83 -7.26
CA SER A 208 11.98 -1.95 -8.22
C SER A 208 13.08 -2.99 -8.02
N ALA A 209 14.19 -2.65 -7.35
CA ALA A 209 15.26 -3.58 -7.01
C ALA A 209 15.03 -4.32 -5.68
N GLN A 210 14.03 -3.90 -4.90
CA GLN A 210 13.69 -4.52 -3.64
C GLN A 210 13.04 -5.89 -3.86
N THR A 211 13.28 -6.82 -2.94
CA THR A 211 12.79 -8.20 -3.02
C THR A 211 11.85 -8.50 -1.87
N ILE A 212 10.70 -9.12 -2.18
CA ILE A 212 9.67 -9.46 -1.18
C ILE A 212 10.25 -10.31 -0.04
N SER A 213 11.15 -11.24 -0.36
CA SER A 213 11.84 -12.10 0.62
C SER A 213 12.67 -11.34 1.66
N ASN A 214 13.05 -10.09 1.39
CA ASN A 214 13.82 -9.26 2.31
C ASN A 214 12.96 -8.21 3.02
N VAL A 215 11.67 -8.06 2.69
CA VAL A 215 10.82 -7.00 3.26
C VAL A 215 10.73 -7.08 4.78
N ALA A 216 10.61 -8.30 5.32
CA ALA A 216 10.43 -8.52 6.76
C ALA A 216 11.70 -8.32 7.59
N LYS A 217 12.87 -8.08 6.96
CA LYS A 217 14.08 -7.67 7.67
C LYS A 217 13.84 -6.26 8.20
N TRP A 218 13.60 -6.15 9.49
CA TRP A 218 13.35 -4.87 10.14
C TRP A 218 14.63 -4.03 10.22
N GLY A 219 14.47 -2.71 10.28
CA GLY A 219 15.56 -1.79 10.53
C GLY A 219 16.36 -1.42 9.29
N GLN A 220 15.75 -1.47 8.09
CA GLN A 220 16.47 -1.22 6.83
C GLN A 220 16.66 0.26 6.53
N LEU A 221 15.73 1.15 6.92
CA LEU A 221 15.93 2.58 6.75
C LEU A 221 17.08 3.07 7.65
N PRO A 222 18.18 3.63 7.08
CA PRO A 222 19.29 4.13 7.88
C PRO A 222 18.93 5.40 8.64
N GLN A 223 19.49 5.55 9.84
CA GLN A 223 19.44 6.81 10.59
C GLN A 223 20.00 7.96 9.74
N GLY A 224 19.36 9.13 9.83
CA GLY A 224 19.82 10.33 9.13
C GLY A 224 19.35 10.43 7.67
N THR A 225 18.67 9.40 7.15
CA THR A 225 18.03 9.46 5.83
C THR A 225 17.08 10.67 5.76
N ILE A 226 17.18 11.44 4.68
CA ILE A 226 16.39 12.66 4.52
C ILE A 226 14.98 12.28 4.07
N VAL A 227 13.98 12.61 4.88
CA VAL A 227 12.57 12.51 4.55
C VAL A 227 12.11 13.84 3.98
N THR A 228 11.41 13.80 2.85
CA THR A 228 10.85 14.97 2.19
C THR A 228 9.33 14.93 2.23
N LYS A 229 8.69 16.10 2.07
CA LYS A 229 7.23 16.14 1.98
C LYS A 229 6.76 15.45 0.70
N THR A 230 5.84 14.52 0.86
CA THR A 230 5.13 13.87 -0.24
C THR A 230 4.04 14.81 -0.79
N PRO A 231 3.77 14.82 -2.11
CA PRO A 231 2.47 15.28 -2.59
C PRO A 231 1.36 14.42 -1.97
N VAL A 232 0.13 14.92 -1.98
CA VAL A 232 -1.02 14.13 -1.50
C VAL A 232 -1.16 12.88 -2.38
N LEU A 233 -0.91 11.70 -1.81
CA LEU A 233 -0.89 10.43 -2.55
C LEU A 233 -2.27 10.09 -3.16
N PHE A 234 -3.33 10.39 -2.41
CA PHE A 234 -4.71 10.17 -2.80
C PHE A 234 -5.54 11.42 -2.43
N PRO A 235 -5.67 12.39 -3.34
CA PRO A 235 -6.47 13.59 -3.12
C PRO A 235 -7.92 13.22 -2.79
N ARG A 236 -8.57 13.96 -1.87
CA ARG A 236 -9.98 13.72 -1.57
C ARG A 236 -10.82 13.94 -2.82
N LEU A 237 -11.76 13.03 -3.06
CA LEU A 237 -12.71 13.14 -4.16
C LEU A 237 -13.59 14.37 -3.96
N GLU A 238 -13.83 15.12 -5.02
CA GLU A 238 -14.82 16.20 -5.00
C GLU A 238 -16.21 15.59 -4.79
N ILE A 239 -16.93 16.08 -3.77
CA ILE A 239 -18.34 15.74 -3.60
C ILE A 239 -19.08 16.54 -4.68
N LYS A 240 -19.51 15.87 -5.76
CA LYS A 240 -20.47 16.48 -6.68
C LYS A 240 -21.80 16.58 -5.94
N GLU A 241 -22.24 17.83 -5.70
CA GLU A 241 -23.60 18.16 -5.23
C GLU A 241 -24.68 17.65 -6.20
#